data_AF-A0A2U1MRZ2-F1
#
_entry.id   AF-A0A2U1MRZ2-F1
#
_cell.length_a   1.000
_cell.length_b   1.000
_cell.length_c   1.000
_cell.angle_alpha   90.00
_cell.angle_beta   90.00
_cell.angle_gamma   90.00
#
_symmetry.space_group_name_H-M   'P 1'
#
loop_
_entity.id
_entity.type
_entity.pdbx_description
1 polymer ?
#
loop_
_entity_poly.entity_id
_entity_poly.type
_entity_poly.pdbx_seq_one_letter_code
_entity_poly.pdbx_strand_id
1 'polypeptide(L)'
;MDMFKVYSVYSSSIGFTIWMIDFKVHIVCILLVLTKPTKHEQWSNGKNVTVQNKEDLVKNLPGQPKVEFRHYAGYVTVNENNGRALFYWFHEAQTLPDEKPLVLWLNGGPGCSSVGYGASQEIGPFTVSTGGKDLQLNPYSWNKEANMLFLESPIGAGFSYSNTTTDYENLGDDLAADDSYAFLHNWFKKFPTYKNRTFYIAGESYAVLAHIQSRSK
;
A
#
# COMPACT_ATOMS: atom_id res chain seq x y z
N MET A 1 0.69 -22.07 15.74
CA MET A 1 0.03 -20.77 15.49
C MET A 1 -0.18 -20.70 13.98
N ASP A 2 -1.21 -21.39 13.49
CA ASP A 2 -1.42 -21.59 12.05
C ASP A 2 -2.41 -20.56 11.52
N MET A 3 -1.93 -19.49 10.87
CA MET A 3 -2.79 -18.60 10.08
C MET A 3 -2.02 -17.67 9.14
N PHE A 4 -1.20 -18.23 8.25
CA PHE A 4 -0.69 -17.48 7.10
C PHE A 4 -1.08 -18.23 5.84
N LYS A 5 -2.07 -17.72 5.10
CA LYS A 5 -2.26 -18.13 3.71
C LYS A 5 -1.51 -17.12 2.85
N VAL A 6 -0.32 -17.53 2.42
CA VAL A 6 0.43 -16.84 1.38
C VAL A 6 -0.11 -17.33 0.03
N TYR A 7 -0.64 -16.43 -0.79
CA TYR A 7 -1.09 -16.74 -2.13
C TYR A 7 -0.05 -16.26 -3.15
N SER A 8 0.27 -17.10 -4.12
CA SER A 8 1.00 -16.71 -5.33
C SER A 8 -0.02 -16.34 -6.40
N VAL A 9 -0.01 -15.10 -6.88
CA VAL A 9 -0.78 -14.67 -8.05
C VAL A 9 0.18 -14.53 -9.23
N TYR A 10 -0.03 -15.36 -10.26
CA TYR A 10 0.75 -15.34 -11.49
C TYR A 10 0.10 -14.34 -12.46
N SER A 11 0.79 -13.25 -12.80
CA SER A 11 0.32 -12.34 -13.85
C SER A 11 0.89 -12.79 -15.20
N SER A 12 0.03 -13.39 -16.04
CA SER A 12 0.39 -14.03 -17.31
C SER A 12 0.86 -13.07 -18.40
N SER A 13 0.88 -11.76 -18.17
CA SER A 13 1.26 -10.77 -19.17
C SER A 13 2.74 -10.36 -19.11
N ILE A 14 3.45 -10.64 -18.00
CA ILE A 14 4.84 -10.18 -17.78
C ILE A 14 5.73 -11.24 -17.09
N GLY A 15 5.19 -12.36 -16.60
CA GLY A 15 6.04 -13.47 -16.09
C GLY A 15 6.68 -13.21 -14.72
N PHE A 16 5.97 -12.55 -13.80
CA PHE A 16 6.41 -12.33 -12.42
C PHE A 16 5.46 -12.99 -11.40
N THR A 17 6.03 -13.44 -10.28
CA THR A 17 5.29 -14.06 -9.15
C THR A 17 5.01 -13.01 -8.08
N ILE A 18 3.73 -12.71 -7.83
CA ILE A 18 3.30 -11.79 -6.77
C ILE A 18 2.86 -12.61 -5.56
N TRP A 19 3.32 -12.24 -4.37
CA TRP A 19 2.92 -12.89 -3.12
C TRP A 19 1.95 -11.99 -2.35
N MET A 20 0.84 -12.56 -1.85
CA MET A 20 -0.21 -11.84 -1.12
C MET A 20 -0.53 -12.55 0.22
N ILE A 21 -0.62 -11.80 1.31
CA ILE A 21 -0.96 -12.30 2.67
C ILE A 21 -2.32 -11.74 3.09
N ASP A 22 -3.23 -12.61 3.53
CA ASP A 22 -4.57 -12.26 4.06
C ASP A 22 -4.57 -12.29 5.59
N PHE A 23 -4.90 -11.17 6.25
CA PHE A 23 -5.12 -11.12 7.70
C PHE A 23 -6.59 -11.39 8.03
N LYS A 24 -6.92 -12.65 8.28
CA LYS A 24 -8.24 -13.05 8.80
C LYS A 24 -8.15 -13.39 10.28
N VAL A 25 -8.65 -12.51 11.16
CA VAL A 25 -9.16 -12.97 12.46
C VAL A 25 -10.47 -13.71 12.16
N HIS A 26 -10.51 -15.03 12.34
CA HIS A 26 -11.74 -15.82 12.21
C HIS A 26 -12.05 -16.55 13.52
N ILE A 27 -13.16 -16.16 14.14
CA ILE A 27 -14.08 -17.11 14.77
C ILE A 27 -15.01 -17.59 13.64
N VAL A 28 -15.17 -18.91 13.58
CA VAL A 28 -15.80 -19.71 12.51
C VAL A 28 -17.33 -19.54 12.47
N CYS A 29 -17.95 -19.51 11.27
CA CYS A 29 -18.99 -20.46 10.84
C CYS A 29 -19.53 -20.21 9.42
N ILE A 30 -19.86 -21.33 8.78
CA ILE A 30 -20.27 -21.56 7.38
C ILE A 30 -21.68 -21.02 7.10
N LEU A 31 -21.93 -20.53 5.87
CA LEU A 31 -23.06 -20.94 5.00
C LEU A 31 -22.96 -20.31 3.60
N LEU A 32 -22.90 -21.18 2.59
CA LEU A 32 -23.06 -20.84 1.18
C LEU A 32 -24.52 -20.44 0.93
N VAL A 33 -24.75 -19.22 0.43
CA VAL A 33 -26.02 -18.87 -0.23
C VAL A 33 -25.69 -18.23 -1.57
N LEU A 34 -26.09 -18.93 -2.64
CA LEU A 34 -26.14 -18.41 -4.00
C LEU A 34 -27.26 -17.35 -4.08
N THR A 35 -26.90 -16.08 -4.21
CA THR A 35 -27.86 -15.02 -4.57
C THR A 35 -27.53 -14.43 -5.94
N LYS A 36 -28.57 -14.35 -6.78
CA LYS A 36 -28.60 -13.87 -8.17
C LYS A 36 -28.08 -12.44 -8.33
N PRO A 37 -27.65 -12.01 -9.54
CA PRO A 37 -27.20 -10.64 -9.76
C PRO A 37 -28.39 -9.68 -9.64
N THR A 38 -28.38 -8.85 -8.60
CA THR A 38 -29.28 -7.70 -8.46
C THR A 38 -28.67 -6.49 -9.19
N LYS A 39 -29.46 -5.87 -10.06
CA LYS A 39 -29.12 -4.60 -10.70
C LYS A 39 -28.80 -3.56 -9.62
N HIS A 40 -27.59 -3.00 -9.65
CA HIS A 40 -27.25 -1.88 -8.78
C HIS A 40 -27.91 -0.61 -9.31
N GLU A 41 -29.03 -0.24 -8.69
CA GLU A 41 -29.53 1.14 -8.71
C GLU A 41 -28.56 2.02 -7.92
N GLN A 42 -28.17 3.11 -8.56
CA GLN A 42 -27.20 4.07 -8.06
C GLN A 42 -27.87 4.96 -7.00
N TRP A 43 -27.88 4.51 -5.74
CA TRP A 43 -28.33 5.33 -4.62
C TRP A 43 -27.14 6.15 -4.08
N SER A 44 -26.88 7.33 -4.67
CA SER A 44 -25.96 8.30 -4.09
C SER A 44 -26.62 9.02 -2.92
N ASN A 45 -26.68 8.38 -1.75
CA ASN A 45 -26.93 9.11 -0.52
C ASN A 45 -25.66 9.89 -0.15
N GLY A 46 -25.81 11.18 0.14
CA GLY A 46 -24.73 12.08 0.53
C GLY A 46 -24.02 11.65 1.82
N LYS A 47 -23.15 10.63 1.73
CA LYS A 47 -22.15 10.37 2.75
C LYS A 47 -21.25 11.60 2.76
N ASN A 48 -21.18 12.29 3.90
CA ASN A 48 -20.11 13.24 4.18
C ASN A 48 -18.79 12.47 4.11
N VAL A 49 -18.16 12.45 2.95
CA VAL A 49 -16.87 11.81 2.75
C VAL A 49 -15.86 12.58 3.58
N THR A 50 -15.52 12.02 4.73
CA THR A 50 -14.62 12.69 5.68
C THR A 50 -13.20 12.52 5.15
N VAL A 51 -12.66 13.60 4.58
CA VAL A 51 -11.26 13.66 4.17
C VAL A 51 -10.40 13.46 5.42
N GLN A 52 -9.79 12.29 5.54
CA GLN A 52 -8.83 12.00 6.58
C GLN A 52 -7.50 12.67 6.27
N ASN A 53 -6.78 13.10 7.30
CA ASN A 53 -5.41 13.56 7.17
C ASN A 53 -5.20 14.59 6.04
N LYS A 54 -5.84 15.75 6.17
CA LYS A 54 -5.83 16.81 5.15
C LYS A 54 -4.42 17.34 4.84
N GLU A 55 -3.47 17.17 5.74
CA GLU A 55 -2.09 17.63 5.60
C GLU A 55 -1.36 16.85 4.49
N ASP A 56 -1.56 15.54 4.43
CA ASP A 56 -0.92 14.68 3.43
C ASP A 56 -1.71 14.60 2.11
N LEU A 57 -2.90 15.22 2.04
CA LEU A 57 -3.72 15.18 0.83
C LEU A 57 -2.98 15.83 -0.34
N VAL A 58 -2.69 15.04 -1.38
CA VAL A 58 -2.11 15.54 -2.60
C VAL A 58 -3.20 16.26 -3.39
N LYS A 59 -3.05 17.59 -3.52
CA LYS A 59 -4.05 18.42 -4.22
C LYS A 59 -3.83 18.44 -5.73
N ASN A 60 -2.57 18.46 -6.16
CA ASN A 60 -2.15 18.44 -7.56
C ASN A 60 -0.70 17.93 -7.65
N LEU A 61 -0.37 17.17 -8.69
CA LEU A 61 1.01 16.92 -9.10
C LEU A 61 1.30 17.58 -10.46
N PRO A 62 2.55 18.00 -10.72
CA PRO A 62 2.97 18.42 -12.04
C PRO A 62 2.67 17.36 -13.11
N GLY A 63 2.02 17.74 -14.21
CA GLY A 63 1.70 16.83 -15.31
C GLY A 63 0.61 15.80 -15.00
N GLN A 64 -0.09 15.88 -13.86
CA GLN A 64 -1.15 14.93 -13.50
C GLN A 64 -2.45 15.18 -14.29
N PRO A 65 -3.02 14.14 -14.92
CA PRO A 65 -4.36 14.23 -15.51
C PRO A 65 -5.42 14.33 -14.41
N LYS A 66 -6.58 14.91 -14.75
CA LYS A 66 -7.70 15.00 -13.79
C LYS A 66 -8.12 13.61 -13.32
N VAL A 67 -8.27 13.44 -12.00
CA VAL A 67 -8.74 12.21 -11.36
C VAL A 67 -9.83 12.52 -10.34
N GLU A 68 -10.68 11.53 -10.09
CA GLU A 68 -11.81 11.64 -9.14
C GLU A 68 -11.57 10.82 -7.84
N PHE A 69 -10.42 10.16 -7.71
CA PHE A 69 -9.99 9.50 -6.48
C PHE A 69 -9.00 10.37 -5.69
N ARG A 70 -8.96 10.21 -4.37
CA ARG A 70 -8.00 10.92 -3.52
C ARG A 70 -6.70 10.12 -3.41
N HIS A 71 -5.61 10.85 -3.21
CA HIS A 71 -4.32 10.27 -2.91
C HIS A 71 -3.56 11.14 -1.92
N TYR A 72 -2.73 10.51 -1.10
CA TYR A 72 -2.09 11.09 0.07
C TYR A 72 -0.63 10.69 0.08
N ALA A 73 0.27 11.65 0.27
CA ALA A 73 1.70 11.38 0.33
C ALA A 73 2.27 12.07 1.55
N GLY A 74 3.10 11.37 2.31
CA GLY A 74 3.66 11.90 3.53
C GLY A 74 4.53 10.92 4.27
N TYR A 75 4.90 11.30 5.49
CA TYR A 75 5.76 10.51 6.35
C TYR A 75 5.00 9.98 7.57
N VAL A 76 5.46 8.83 8.05
CA VAL A 76 5.10 8.31 9.37
C VAL A 76 6.39 8.02 10.12
N THR A 77 6.54 8.62 11.30
CA THR A 77 7.66 8.36 12.19
C THR A 77 7.54 6.94 12.77
N VAL A 78 8.62 6.17 12.65
CA VAL A 78 8.72 4.77 13.12
C VAL A 78 9.67 4.64 14.31
N ASN A 79 10.60 5.59 14.47
CA ASN A 79 11.45 5.72 15.64
C ASN A 79 11.71 7.20 15.94
N GLU A 80 11.15 7.70 17.05
CA GLU A 80 11.32 9.11 17.47
C GLU A 80 12.75 9.42 17.90
N ASN A 81 13.40 8.50 18.62
CA ASN A 81 14.74 8.71 19.19
C ASN A 81 15.79 8.91 18.10
N ASN A 82 15.71 8.10 17.04
CA ASN A 82 16.65 8.17 15.93
C ASN A 82 16.17 9.08 14.79
N GLY A 83 14.95 9.62 14.91
CA GLY A 83 14.30 10.41 13.86
C GLY A 83 14.10 9.61 12.56
N ARG A 84 13.70 8.34 12.66
CA ARG A 84 13.37 7.51 11.49
C ARG A 84 11.94 7.73 11.06
N ALA A 85 11.77 8.01 9.78
CA ALA A 85 10.47 8.16 9.16
C ALA A 85 10.41 7.45 7.81
N LEU A 86 9.32 6.72 7.58
CA LEU A 86 9.06 6.07 6.29
C LEU A 86 8.08 6.91 5.47
N PHE A 87 8.41 7.11 4.21
CA PHE A 87 7.55 7.76 3.23
C PHE A 87 6.53 6.77 2.68
N TYR A 88 5.31 7.26 2.46
CA TYR A 88 4.25 6.49 1.82
C TYR A 88 3.54 7.33 0.78
N TRP A 89 2.98 6.64 -0.23
CA TRP A 89 2.02 7.22 -1.15
C TRP A 89 0.79 6.34 -1.25
N PHE A 90 -0.31 6.82 -0.67
CA PHE A 90 -1.58 6.14 -0.60
C PHE A 90 -2.53 6.63 -1.70
N HIS A 91 -3.13 5.72 -2.45
CA HIS A 91 -4.13 5.99 -3.46
C HIS A 91 -5.42 5.28 -3.09
N GLU A 92 -6.49 6.03 -2.89
CA GLU A 92 -7.80 5.42 -2.72
C GLU A 92 -8.25 4.69 -3.98
N ALA A 93 -9.17 3.75 -3.78
CA ALA A 93 -9.78 3.05 -4.89
C ALA A 93 -10.60 4.02 -5.76
N GLN A 94 -10.57 3.81 -7.09
CA GLN A 94 -11.25 4.68 -8.05
C GLN A 94 -12.77 4.68 -7.88
N THR A 95 -13.34 3.58 -7.37
CA THR A 95 -14.77 3.44 -7.10
C THR A 95 -14.96 2.82 -5.72
N LEU A 96 -15.97 3.30 -5.00
CA LEU A 96 -16.36 2.77 -3.68
C LEU A 96 -15.15 2.53 -2.74
N PRO A 97 -14.26 3.52 -2.51
CA PRO A 97 -13.08 3.34 -1.66
C PRO A 97 -13.45 2.91 -0.23
N ASP A 98 -14.64 3.30 0.23
CA ASP A 98 -15.24 2.89 1.50
C ASP A 98 -15.80 1.45 1.51
N GLU A 99 -15.58 0.64 0.49
CA GLU A 99 -16.01 -0.77 0.44
C GLU A 99 -14.86 -1.69 0.04
N LYS A 100 -13.87 -1.15 -0.68
CA LYS A 100 -12.73 -1.91 -1.20
C LYS A 100 -11.65 -2.18 -0.15
N PRO A 101 -10.87 -3.27 -0.31
CA PRO A 101 -9.81 -3.63 0.62
C PRO A 101 -8.67 -2.59 0.63
N LEU A 102 -7.83 -2.65 1.67
CA LEU A 102 -6.54 -1.96 1.72
C LEU A 102 -5.44 -2.96 1.33
N VAL A 103 -4.56 -2.57 0.43
CA VAL A 103 -3.39 -3.36 0.02
C VAL A 103 -2.14 -2.54 0.30
N LEU A 104 -1.30 -3.04 1.21
CA LEU A 104 0.08 -2.57 1.35
C LEU A 104 0.91 -3.20 0.22
N TRP A 105 1.62 -2.38 -0.56
CA TRP A 105 2.55 -2.83 -1.59
C TRP A 105 3.99 -2.50 -1.23
N LEU A 106 4.86 -3.51 -1.35
CA LEU A 106 6.29 -3.42 -1.08
C LEU A 106 7.09 -3.95 -2.29
N ASN A 107 7.91 -3.13 -2.93
CA ASN A 107 8.92 -3.63 -3.87
C ASN A 107 10.16 -4.11 -3.12
N GLY A 108 10.76 -5.18 -3.62
CA GLY A 108 11.95 -5.83 -3.05
C GLY A 108 13.24 -5.53 -3.79
N GLY A 109 14.28 -6.33 -3.51
CA GLY A 109 15.67 -5.88 -3.53
C GLY A 109 15.91 -5.05 -2.25
N PRO A 110 16.98 -5.22 -1.47
CA PRO A 110 17.12 -4.34 -0.32
C PRO A 110 17.30 -2.89 -0.82
N GLY A 111 16.31 -2.03 -0.55
CA GLY A 111 16.36 -0.59 -0.81
C GLY A 111 15.68 -0.08 -2.10
N CYS A 112 15.02 -0.92 -2.90
CA CYS A 112 14.26 -0.42 -4.05
C CYS A 112 12.99 0.32 -3.60
N SER A 113 12.62 1.38 -4.33
CA SER A 113 11.47 2.22 -3.97
C SER A 113 10.15 1.64 -4.49
N SER A 114 9.21 1.38 -3.58
CA SER A 114 7.83 1.00 -3.93
C SER A 114 7.07 2.09 -4.69
N VAL A 115 7.47 3.36 -4.53
CA VAL A 115 6.89 4.48 -5.26
C VAL A 115 7.48 4.56 -6.67
N GLY A 116 8.80 4.41 -6.79
CA GLY A 116 9.53 4.48 -8.06
C GLY A 116 9.17 3.33 -9.01
N TYR A 117 9.05 2.11 -8.49
CA TYR A 117 8.68 0.93 -9.28
C TYR A 117 7.18 0.68 -9.23
N GLY A 118 6.66 0.17 -8.11
CA GLY A 118 5.27 -0.23 -7.95
C GLY A 118 4.26 0.85 -8.35
N ALA A 119 4.38 2.04 -7.77
CA ALA A 119 3.41 3.10 -8.01
C ALA A 119 3.57 3.76 -9.40
N SER A 120 4.80 3.97 -9.88
CA SER A 120 5.06 4.84 -11.04
C SER A 120 5.31 4.08 -12.35
N GLN A 121 5.56 2.77 -12.31
CA GLN A 121 5.92 1.96 -13.48
C GLN A 121 5.06 0.70 -13.62
N GLU A 122 4.51 0.17 -12.53
CA GLU A 122 3.84 -1.13 -12.54
C GLU A 122 2.33 -1.00 -12.35
N ILE A 123 1.87 -0.92 -11.10
CA ILE A 123 0.47 -1.14 -10.71
C ILE A 123 -0.24 0.10 -10.17
N GLY A 124 0.50 1.20 -9.93
CA GLY A 124 -0.09 2.45 -9.48
C GLY A 124 -0.91 3.16 -10.58
N PRO A 125 -1.67 4.19 -10.19
CA PRO A 125 -2.62 4.86 -11.08
C PRO A 125 -1.97 5.74 -12.13
N PHE A 126 -0.71 6.15 -11.90
CA PHE A 126 0.02 7.06 -12.78
C PHE A 126 1.27 6.39 -13.30
N THR A 127 1.51 6.49 -14.61
CA THR A 127 2.77 6.11 -15.25
C THR A 127 3.47 7.35 -15.78
N VAL A 128 4.79 7.39 -15.68
CA VAL A 128 5.59 8.52 -16.21
C VAL A 128 5.69 8.44 -17.73
N SER A 129 5.33 9.52 -18.42
CA SER A 129 5.40 9.60 -19.89
C SER A 129 6.85 9.57 -20.41
N THR A 130 7.02 9.18 -21.67
CA THR A 130 8.27 9.33 -22.41
C THR A 130 8.69 10.81 -22.42
N GLY A 131 9.68 11.15 -21.59
CA GLY A 131 10.16 12.53 -21.38
C GLY A 131 10.18 12.98 -19.92
N GLY A 132 9.58 12.21 -18.99
CA GLY A 132 9.73 12.43 -17.54
C GLY A 132 8.97 13.64 -16.97
N LYS A 133 8.16 14.32 -17.77
CA LYS A 133 7.49 15.57 -17.39
C LYS A 133 5.99 15.44 -17.12
N ASP A 134 5.35 14.46 -17.76
CA ASP A 134 3.89 14.28 -17.71
C ASP A 134 3.53 12.91 -17.15
N LEU A 135 2.40 12.83 -16.45
CA LEU A 135 1.83 11.58 -15.96
C LEU A 135 0.69 11.13 -16.88
N GLN A 136 0.58 9.82 -17.09
CA GLN A 136 -0.52 9.19 -17.80
C GLN A 136 -1.27 8.27 -16.86
N LEU A 137 -2.58 8.11 -17.06
CA LEU A 137 -3.35 7.14 -16.30
C LEU A 137 -3.00 5.73 -16.75
N ASN A 138 -2.72 4.86 -15.79
CA ASN A 138 -2.53 3.45 -16.02
C ASN A 138 -3.90 2.75 -16.17
N PRO A 139 -4.28 2.25 -17.37
CA PRO A 139 -5.55 1.57 -17.56
C PRO A 139 -5.64 0.23 -16.83
N TYR A 140 -4.54 -0.29 -16.30
CA TYR A 140 -4.48 -1.54 -15.54
C TYR A 140 -4.14 -1.34 -14.06
N SER A 141 -4.29 -0.11 -13.55
CA SER A 141 -3.96 0.16 -12.15
C SER A 141 -4.79 -0.67 -11.18
N TRP A 142 -4.12 -1.18 -10.15
CA TRP A 142 -4.75 -1.94 -9.07
C TRP A 142 -5.65 -1.09 -8.19
N ASN A 143 -5.49 0.25 -8.20
CA ASN A 143 -6.42 1.10 -7.46
C ASN A 143 -7.83 1.12 -8.09
N LYS A 144 -8.04 0.44 -9.23
CA LYS A 144 -9.40 0.12 -9.69
C LYS A 144 -10.13 -0.82 -8.75
N GLU A 145 -9.42 -1.72 -8.06
CA GLU A 145 -10.00 -2.78 -7.22
C GLU A 145 -9.62 -2.73 -5.73
N ALA A 146 -8.67 -1.88 -5.35
CA ALA A 146 -8.25 -1.74 -3.96
C ALA A 146 -7.84 -0.31 -3.62
N ASN A 147 -7.77 0.00 -2.33
CA ASN A 147 -7.05 1.14 -1.82
C ASN A 147 -5.57 0.74 -1.72
N MET A 148 -4.69 1.41 -2.46
CA MET A 148 -3.30 1.00 -2.64
C MET A 148 -2.36 1.88 -1.81
N LEU A 149 -1.63 1.26 -0.87
CA LEU A 149 -0.65 1.90 -0.01
C LEU A 149 0.77 1.47 -0.42
N PHE A 150 1.50 2.35 -1.09
CA PHE A 150 2.89 2.12 -1.45
C PHE A 150 3.79 2.64 -0.33
N LEU A 151 4.62 1.77 0.26
CA LEU A 151 5.53 2.11 1.35
C LEU A 151 6.98 2.01 0.89
N GLU A 152 7.76 3.06 1.10
CA GLU A 152 9.20 3.02 0.89
C GLU A 152 9.91 2.51 2.14
N SER A 153 10.45 1.29 2.06
CA SER A 153 11.11 0.61 3.18
C SER A 153 12.29 -0.21 2.68
N PRO A 154 13.40 -0.31 3.45
CA PRO A 154 13.64 0.37 4.73
C PRO A 154 13.98 1.87 4.55
N ILE A 155 14.41 2.55 5.62
CA ILE A 155 15.02 3.88 5.51
C ILE A 155 16.14 3.88 4.44
N GLY A 156 16.29 4.99 3.72
CA GLY A 156 17.20 5.09 2.57
C GLY A 156 16.60 4.64 1.24
N ALA A 157 15.48 3.90 1.24
CA ALA A 157 14.70 3.66 0.03
C ALA A 157 13.92 4.92 -0.34
N GLY A 158 14.18 5.46 -1.54
CA GLY A 158 13.47 6.63 -2.07
C GLY A 158 13.58 7.86 -1.15
N PHE A 159 12.44 8.29 -0.59
CA PHE A 159 12.31 9.44 0.29
C PHE A 159 12.38 9.08 1.78
N SER A 160 12.31 7.80 2.17
CA SER A 160 12.42 7.37 3.58
C SER A 160 13.80 7.66 4.16
N TYR A 161 13.87 8.12 5.42
CA TYR A 161 15.12 8.60 6.01
C TYR A 161 15.26 8.31 7.52
N SER A 162 16.50 8.44 8.00
CA SER A 162 16.86 8.55 9.41
C SER A 162 17.70 9.80 9.65
N ASN A 163 17.47 10.49 10.77
CA ASN A 163 18.35 11.56 11.24
C ASN A 163 19.65 11.01 11.88
N THR A 164 19.72 9.70 12.11
CA THR A 164 20.86 9.03 12.75
C THR A 164 21.64 8.22 11.71
N THR A 165 22.84 8.68 11.35
CA THR A 165 23.64 8.08 10.27
C THR A 165 23.97 6.60 10.50
N THR A 166 24.19 6.18 11.74
CA THR A 166 24.52 4.77 12.07
C THR A 166 23.36 3.80 11.82
N ASP A 167 22.11 4.27 11.66
CA ASP A 167 21.00 3.40 11.27
C ASP A 167 21.20 2.83 9.87
N TYR A 168 21.87 3.57 8.97
CA TYR A 168 22.14 3.12 7.60
C TYR A 168 23.22 2.04 7.54
N GLU A 169 24.03 1.87 8.59
CA GLU A 169 25.03 0.82 8.71
C GLU A 169 24.43 -0.50 9.26
N ASN A 170 23.25 -0.43 9.87
CA ASN A 170 22.58 -1.55 10.55
C ASN A 170 21.27 -1.97 9.84
N LEU A 171 21.19 -1.78 8.53
CA LEU A 171 20.04 -2.23 7.73
C LEU A 171 19.97 -3.77 7.72
N GLY A 172 18.75 -4.30 7.81
CA GLY A 172 18.49 -5.74 7.78
C GLY A 172 17.00 -6.06 7.88
N ASP A 173 16.67 -7.33 7.72
CA ASP A 173 15.27 -7.81 7.65
C ASP A 173 14.49 -7.46 8.93
N ASP A 174 15.11 -7.63 10.10
CA ASP A 174 14.46 -7.36 11.39
C ASP A 174 14.13 -5.87 11.55
N LEU A 175 15.08 -4.98 11.24
CA LEU A 175 14.86 -3.53 11.27
C LEU A 175 13.76 -3.12 10.28
N ALA A 176 13.79 -3.65 9.05
CA ALA A 176 12.80 -3.35 8.03
C ALA A 176 11.40 -3.83 8.44
N ALA A 177 11.29 -5.02 9.05
CA ALA A 177 10.03 -5.58 9.51
C ALA A 177 9.48 -4.83 10.74
N ASP A 178 10.34 -4.46 11.69
CA ASP A 178 9.96 -3.70 12.88
C ASP A 178 9.51 -2.29 12.53
N ASP A 179 10.27 -1.57 11.69
CA ASP A 179 9.90 -0.24 11.23
C ASP A 179 8.63 -0.29 10.36
N SER A 180 8.44 -1.31 9.50
CA SER A 180 7.20 -1.50 8.74
C SER A 180 5.98 -1.77 9.63
N TYR A 181 6.16 -2.52 10.72
CA TYR A 181 5.11 -2.76 11.71
C TYR A 181 4.75 -1.48 12.47
N ALA A 182 5.75 -0.73 12.94
CA ALA A 182 5.55 0.55 13.58
C ALA A 182 4.86 1.54 12.64
N PHE A 183 5.26 1.55 11.36
CA PHE A 183 4.62 2.32 10.30
C PHE A 183 3.13 1.98 10.21
N LEU A 184 2.75 0.72 10.04
CA LEU A 184 1.34 0.33 9.91
C LEU A 184 0.53 0.74 11.14
N HIS A 185 1.07 0.49 12.33
CA HIS A 185 0.42 0.87 13.58
C HIS A 185 0.13 2.38 13.66
N ASN A 186 1.11 3.21 13.30
CA ASN A 186 0.98 4.68 13.33
C ASN A 186 0.15 5.21 12.14
N TRP A 187 0.27 4.60 10.96
CA TRP A 187 -0.52 4.95 9.78
C TRP A 187 -2.01 4.73 10.02
N PHE A 188 -2.42 3.63 10.66
CA PHE A 188 -3.81 3.40 11.04
C PHE A 188 -4.34 4.39 12.09
N LYS A 189 -3.48 5.04 12.89
CA LYS A 189 -3.91 6.18 13.73
C LYS A 189 -4.20 7.41 12.89
N LYS A 190 -3.43 7.62 11.81
CA LYS A 190 -3.59 8.74 10.85
C LYS A 190 -4.80 8.54 9.92
N PHE A 191 -5.12 7.30 9.57
CA PHE A 191 -6.25 6.89 8.72
C PHE A 191 -7.19 5.90 9.44
N PRO A 192 -7.89 6.33 10.51
CA PRO A 192 -8.67 5.45 11.36
C PRO A 192 -9.81 4.69 10.66
N THR A 193 -10.37 5.19 9.55
CA THR A 193 -11.46 4.46 8.85
C THR A 193 -10.99 3.17 8.18
N TYR A 194 -9.68 3.00 8.00
CA TYR A 194 -9.10 1.81 7.37
C TYR A 194 -8.82 0.67 8.35
N LYS A 195 -8.91 0.89 9.67
CA LYS A 195 -8.60 -0.12 10.71
C LYS A 195 -9.42 -1.41 10.59
N ASN A 196 -10.67 -1.31 10.14
CA ASN A 196 -11.58 -2.46 10.05
C ASN A 196 -11.75 -2.94 8.60
N ARG A 197 -10.88 -2.52 7.69
CA ARG A 197 -10.89 -2.96 6.30
C ARG A 197 -10.22 -4.32 6.18
N THR A 198 -10.68 -5.11 5.22
CA THR A 198 -9.89 -6.25 4.74
C THR A 198 -8.52 -5.72 4.30
N PHE A 199 -7.46 -6.30 4.84
CA PHE A 199 -6.09 -5.84 4.65
C PHE A 199 -5.23 -6.95 4.08
N TYR A 200 -4.55 -6.63 2.97
CA TYR A 200 -3.58 -7.51 2.34
C TYR A 200 -2.21 -6.86 2.34
N ILE A 201 -1.18 -7.69 2.51
CA ILE A 201 0.20 -7.31 2.21
C ILE A 201 0.57 -8.00 0.90
N ALA A 202 1.00 -7.23 -0.07
CA ALA A 202 1.51 -7.69 -1.35
C ALA A 202 2.88 -7.10 -1.61
N GLY A 203 3.66 -7.77 -2.45
CA GLY A 203 4.94 -7.24 -2.86
C GLY A 203 5.65 -8.10 -3.88
N GLU A 204 6.80 -7.60 -4.32
CA GLU A 204 7.63 -8.21 -5.33
C GLU A 204 9.02 -8.53 -4.74
N SER A 205 9.63 -9.64 -5.19
CA SER A 205 11.01 -9.99 -4.87
C SER A 205 11.27 -10.13 -3.36
N TYR A 206 12.42 -9.65 -2.87
CA TYR A 206 12.89 -9.80 -1.49
C TYR A 206 11.92 -9.23 -0.43
N ALA A 207 11.06 -8.27 -0.80
CA ALA A 207 10.16 -7.58 0.13
C ALA A 207 9.18 -8.52 0.82
N VAL A 208 8.69 -9.55 0.14
CA VAL A 208 7.76 -10.51 0.76
C VAL A 208 8.51 -11.58 1.54
N LEU A 209 9.74 -11.94 1.13
CA LEU A 209 10.55 -12.91 1.86
C LEU A 209 11.07 -12.37 3.20
N ALA A 210 11.61 -11.15 3.24
CA ALA A 210 12.19 -10.54 4.43
C ALA A 210 11.16 -10.31 5.55
N HIS A 211 9.96 -9.85 5.18
CA HIS A 211 8.89 -9.59 6.14
C HIS A 211 8.22 -10.86 6.66
N ILE A 212 8.27 -11.97 5.90
CA ILE A 212 7.75 -13.28 6.33
C ILE A 212 8.78 -14.03 7.20
N GLN A 213 10.06 -14.02 6.84
CA GLN A 213 11.08 -14.83 7.51
C GLN A 213 11.46 -14.31 8.91
N SER A 214 11.53 -12.99 9.12
CA SER A 214 11.84 -12.37 10.42
C SER A 214 10.83 -12.72 11.52
N ARG A 215 9.58 -12.99 11.16
CA ARG A 215 8.49 -13.35 12.10
C ARG A 215 8.39 -14.86 12.40
N SER A 216 9.23 -15.69 11.75
CA SER A 216 9.24 -17.15 11.93
C SER A 216 10.29 -17.66 12.91
N LYS A 217 11.12 -16.77 13.46
CA LYS A 217 12.09 -17.04 14.53
C LYS A 217 11.56 -16.52 15.86
#